data_AF-A0A9E2UHB6-F1
#
_entry.id   AF-A0A9E2UHB6-F1
#
_cell.length_a   1.000
_cell.length_b   1.000
_cell.length_c   1.000
_cell.angle_alpha   90.00
_cell.angle_beta   90.00
_cell.angle_gamma   90.00
#
_symmetry.space_group_name_H-M   'P 1'
#
loop_
_entity.id
_entity.type
_entity.pdbx_description
1 polymer ?
#
loop_
_entity_poly.entity_id
_entity_poly.type
_entity_poly.pdbx_seq_one_letter_code
_entity_poly.pdbx_strand_id
1 'polypeptide(L)' 'MIRNVAPTMALAAVVAAGAALSVDRATAIGPGAVAKPGMPAPAFSAPDITGKTVSLGDYAGRIVILEWTN' A
#
# COMPACT_ATOMS: atom_id res chain seq x y z
N MET A 1 -42.09 -8.88 -45.05
CA MET A 1 -41.30 -10.11 -45.29
C MET A 1 -39.86 -9.83 -44.83
N ILE A 2 -39.40 -10.26 -43.64
CA ILE A 2 -38.63 -11.51 -43.33
C ILE A 2 -37.23 -11.50 -43.98
N ARG A 3 -36.06 -11.81 -43.37
CA ARG A 3 -35.45 -11.89 -42.02
C ARG A 3 -33.92 -11.97 -42.25
N ASN A 4 -33.17 -11.54 -41.24
CA ASN A 4 -31.73 -11.61 -40.97
C ASN A 4 -30.99 -12.93 -41.36
N VAL A 5 -29.68 -12.85 -41.65
CA VAL A 5 -28.65 -13.84 -41.21
C VAL A 5 -27.23 -13.24 -41.28
N ALA A 6 -26.56 -13.16 -40.13
CA ALA A 6 -25.12 -12.92 -40.00
C ALA A 6 -24.37 -14.26 -39.95
N PRO A 7 -23.09 -14.32 -40.39
CA PRO A 7 -22.21 -15.42 -40.03
C PRO A 7 -21.26 -14.98 -38.91
N THR A 8 -21.49 -15.50 -37.70
CA THR A 8 -20.47 -15.70 -36.67
C THR A 8 -19.43 -16.71 -37.17
N MET A 9 -18.14 -16.38 -37.11
CA MET A 9 -17.07 -17.35 -36.82
C MET A 9 -15.87 -16.65 -36.16
N ALA A 10 -15.48 -17.22 -35.02
CA ALA A 10 -14.40 -16.84 -34.13
C ALA A 10 -13.00 -17.07 -34.75
N LEU A 11 -11.94 -16.48 -34.16
CA LEU A 11 -10.93 -17.23 -33.38
C LEU A 11 -9.77 -16.34 -32.88
N ALA A 12 -9.56 -16.40 -31.55
CA ALA A 12 -8.31 -16.38 -30.77
C ALA A 12 -7.29 -15.22 -30.83
N ALA A 13 -7.11 -14.66 -29.62
CA ALA A 13 -5.85 -14.56 -28.87
C ALA A 13 -4.77 -13.60 -29.35
N VAL A 14 -4.44 -12.61 -28.50
CA VAL A 14 -3.08 -12.34 -27.98
C VAL A 14 -3.20 -11.41 -26.74
N VAL A 15 -2.83 -11.95 -25.56
CA VAL A 15 -1.89 -11.42 -24.53
C VAL A 15 -2.10 -9.94 -24.10
N ALA A 16 -2.28 -9.56 -22.84
CA ALA A 16 -1.50 -9.93 -21.66
C ALA A 16 -2.28 -9.65 -20.37
N ALA A 17 -2.02 -10.46 -19.35
CA ALA A 17 -2.44 -10.26 -17.97
C ALA A 17 -1.99 -8.89 -17.44
N GLY A 18 -2.92 -7.97 -17.26
CA GLY A 18 -2.76 -6.83 -16.35
C GLY A 18 -2.98 -7.31 -14.92
N ALA A 19 -2.07 -8.13 -14.39
CA ALA A 19 -2.02 -8.35 -12.95
C ALA A 19 -1.70 -6.98 -12.33
N ALA A 20 -2.71 -6.33 -11.76
CA ALA A 20 -2.50 -5.23 -10.85
C ALA A 20 -1.59 -5.79 -9.75
N LEU A 21 -0.31 -5.43 -9.81
CA LEU A 21 0.62 -5.70 -8.73
C LEU A 21 0.15 -4.82 -7.58
N SER A 22 -0.73 -5.36 -6.75
CA SER A 22 -0.84 -4.92 -5.37
C SER A 22 0.54 -5.14 -4.77
N VAL A 23 1.37 -4.10 -4.82
CA VAL A 23 2.63 -4.09 -4.09
C VAL A 23 2.22 -4.14 -2.63
N ASP A 24 2.23 -5.35 -2.07
CA ASP A 24 2.12 -5.53 -0.63
C ASP A 24 3.25 -4.72 0.00
N ARG A 25 2.88 -3.58 0.59
CA ARG A 25 3.78 -2.65 1.29
C ARG A 25 4.49 -3.31 2.49
N ALA A 26 4.15 -4.57 2.77
CA ALA A 26 4.66 -5.38 3.86
C ALA A 26 6.10 -5.93 3.66
N THR A 27 6.72 -5.79 2.49
CA THR A 27 7.99 -6.49 2.17
C THR A 27 9.28 -5.81 2.62
N ALA A 28 9.22 -4.81 3.50
CA ALA A 28 10.41 -4.21 4.10
C ALA A 28 10.37 -4.20 5.64
N ILE A 29 10.06 -5.34 6.26
CA ILE A 29 10.38 -5.53 7.68
C ILE A 29 11.84 -6.02 7.77
N GLY A 30 12.77 -5.09 7.56
CA GLY A 30 14.13 -5.26 8.08
C GLY A 30 14.11 -5.30 9.60
N PRO A 31 15.21 -5.65 10.28
CA PRO A 31 15.28 -5.54 11.74
C PRO A 31 14.83 -4.12 12.13
N GLY A 32 13.78 -4.04 12.96
CA GLY A 32 13.21 -2.76 13.37
C GLY A 32 14.31 -1.87 13.92
N ALA A 33 14.49 -0.69 13.31
CA ALA A 33 15.52 0.24 13.76
C ALA A 33 15.24 0.61 15.22
N VAL A 34 16.21 0.32 16.10
CA VAL A 34 16.08 0.57 17.53
C VAL A 34 16.32 2.04 17.81
N ALA A 35 15.36 2.69 18.47
CA ALA A 35 15.51 4.07 18.92
C ALA A 35 16.65 4.19 19.95
N LYS A 36 17.56 5.15 19.73
CA LYS A 36 18.70 5.43 20.62
C LYS A 36 18.74 6.93 20.95
N PRO A 37 18.97 7.33 22.21
CA PRO A 37 19.10 8.74 22.56
C PRO A 37 20.19 9.45 21.73
N GLY A 38 19.93 10.70 21.34
CA GLY A 38 20.85 11.51 20.54
C GLY A 38 20.94 11.13 19.05
N MET A 39 20.35 10.00 18.63
CA MET A 39 20.22 9.63 17.22
C MET A 39 18.87 10.09 16.68
N PRO A 40 18.74 10.33 15.36
CA PRO A 40 17.45 10.54 14.74
C PRO A 40 16.50 9.39 15.06
N ALA A 41 15.26 9.73 15.42
CA ALA A 41 14.23 8.73 15.68
C ALA A 41 13.97 7.91 14.39
N PRO A 42 13.86 6.57 14.49
CA PRO A 42 13.50 5.73 13.36
C PRO A 42 12.20 6.18 12.71
N ALA A 43 12.18 6.28 11.38
CA ALA A 43 10.96 6.56 10.64
C ALA A 43 9.97 5.39 10.82
N PHE A 44 8.71 5.73 11.08
CA PHE A 44 7.61 4.77 11.10
C PHE A 44 6.35 5.42 10.53
N SER A 45 5.42 4.56 10.11
CA SER A 45 4.04 4.91 9.79
C SER A 45 3.10 3.87 10.39
N ALA A 46 1.98 4.33 10.94
CA ALA A 46 0.96 3.47 11.55
C ALA A 46 -0.45 4.02 11.25
N PRO A 47 -1.50 3.20 11.26
CA PRO A 47 -2.87 3.70 11.23
C PRO A 47 -3.20 4.40 12.56
N ASP A 48 -3.92 5.51 12.49
CA ASP A 48 -4.59 6.11 13.64
C ASP A 48 -5.93 5.40 13.94
N ILE A 49 -6.65 5.88 14.97
CA ILE A 49 -7.93 5.29 15.41
C ILE A 49 -9.04 5.34 14.34
N THR A 50 -8.88 6.15 13.29
CA THR A 50 -9.81 6.27 12.17
C THR A 50 -9.36 5.44 10.96
N GLY A 51 -8.22 4.76 11.06
CA GLY A 51 -7.61 3.99 9.97
C GLY A 51 -6.77 4.83 9.02
N LYS A 52 -6.63 6.14 9.23
CA LYS A 52 -5.75 7.00 8.42
C LYS A 52 -4.30 6.70 8.78
N THR A 53 -3.45 6.50 7.77
CA THR A 53 -2.01 6.37 8.00
C THR A 53 -1.43 7.71 8.46
N VAL A 54 -0.68 7.67 9.56
CA VAL A 54 0.13 8.77 10.09
C VAL A 54 1.58 8.34 10.13
N SER A 55 2.49 9.28 9.90
CA SER A 55 3.94 9.05 9.93
C SER A 55 4.63 9.96 10.92
N LEU A 56 5.78 9.55 11.45
CA LEU A 56 6.57 10.42 12.33
C LEU A 56 6.90 11.77 11.69
N GLY A 57 7.16 11.80 10.39
CA GLY A 57 7.46 13.02 9.62
C GLY A 57 6.32 14.03 9.58
N ASP A 58 5.07 13.59 9.77
CA ASP A 58 3.90 14.50 9.82
C ASP A 58 3.96 15.46 11.02
N TYR A 59 4.79 15.15 12.02
CA TYR A 59 4.97 15.92 13.25
C TYR A 59 6.32 16.66 13.32
N ALA A 60 6.99 16.87 12.18
CA ALA A 60 8.28 17.58 12.14
C ALA A 60 8.23 18.93 12.88
N GLY A 61 9.28 19.22 13.66
CA GLY A 61 9.38 20.43 14.47
C GLY A 61 8.57 20.41 15.78
N ARG A 62 7.92 19.29 16.12
CA ARG A 62 7.18 19.10 17.38
C ARG A 62 7.87 18.06 18.26
N ILE A 63 7.66 18.17 19.57
CA ILE A 63 7.98 17.08 20.50
C ILE A 63 6.90 16.00 20.35
N VAL A 64 7.32 14.76 20.19
CA VAL A 64 6.44 13.59 20.02
C VAL A 64 6.77 12.59 21.12
N ILE A 65 5.74 12.06 21.78
CA ILE A 65 5.85 11.00 22.79
C ILE A 65 5.13 9.77 22.21
N LEU A 66 5.83 8.64 22.12
CA LEU A 66 5.21 7.36 21.80
C LEU A 66 4.74 6.73 23.11
N GLU A 67 3.43 6.58 23.25
CA GLU A 67 2.77 5.97 24.39
C GLU A 67 2.04 4.71 23.90
N TRP A 68 2.08 3.65 24.69
CA TRP A 68 1.54 2.34 24.32
C TRP A 68 0.66 1.83 25.46
N THR A 69 -0.59 1.51 25.14
CA THR A 69 -1.56 0.91 26.05
C THR A 69 -1.78 -0.56 25.70
N ASN A 70 -1.95 -1.43 26.72
CA ASN A 70 -2.23 -2.86 26.55
C ASN A 70 -3.58 -3.24 27.17
#